data_AF-A0A3P6E3J7-F1
#
_entry.id   AF-A0A3P6E3J7-F1
#
_cell.length_a   1.000
_cell.length_b   1.000
_cell.length_c   1.000
_cell.angle_alpha   90.00
_cell.angle_beta   90.00
_cell.angle_gamma   90.00
#
_symmetry.space_group_name_H-M   'P 1'
#
loop_
_entity.id
_entity.type
_entity.pdbx_description
1 polymer ?
#
loop_
_entity_poly.entity_id
_entity_poly.type
_entity_poly.pdbx_seq_one_letter_code
_entity_poly.pdbx_strand_id
1 'polypeptide(L)'
;MQTGFGADRIPEAHLLELAERSAKNQKLKIWENYVEGEEVVNGGGSKVETRQKETLKVVVTEVLGGGRFYVQTVGDQKVASIQNQLASLSLGDAPIVGSFNPKKGDIVLAQFSLDNSWNRAMIVNAPRGAVQSPEDKLEVFYIDYGNQETVPYSAIRPVEASVSSAPGLAQLCRLAYLKVPSLEEDFGPEAGEYLHSVTLGSGKEFKAVVEERDTSGGKVKGQGTGTELAVTLIAVDDEISVNAAMLQEGIARMEKRKRWEHKDKKEALDALEKYQEEARKSRTGIWQYGDIQSDDEDSVPVRKPGRG
;
A
#
# COMPACT_ATOMS: atom_id res chain seq x y z
N MET A 1 -32.31 7.62 30.80
CA MET A 1 -33.15 8.33 29.82
C MET A 1 -32.74 7.88 28.44
N GLN A 2 -33.64 7.19 27.73
CA GLN A 2 -33.44 6.72 26.36
C GLN A 2 -33.28 7.91 25.41
N THR A 3 -32.21 7.92 24.63
CA THR A 3 -32.09 8.79 23.45
C THR A 3 -31.85 7.88 22.25
N GLY A 4 -32.92 7.28 21.74
CA GLY A 4 -32.91 6.69 20.40
C GLY A 4 -32.81 7.80 19.36
N PHE A 5 -31.93 7.61 18.38
CA PHE A 5 -31.85 8.47 17.20
C PHE A 5 -33.09 8.22 16.32
N GLY A 6 -34.17 8.96 16.56
CA GLY A 6 -35.35 8.95 15.70
C GLY A 6 -35.06 9.67 14.38
N ALA A 7 -35.45 9.07 13.26
CA ALA A 7 -35.32 9.64 11.91
C ALA A 7 -36.06 10.99 11.76
N ASP A 8 -36.98 11.30 12.67
CA ASP A 8 -37.82 12.52 12.72
C ASP A 8 -37.04 13.84 12.81
N ARG A 9 -35.72 13.80 13.03
CA ARG A 9 -34.86 15.00 13.15
C ARG A 9 -34.02 15.28 11.91
N ILE A 10 -34.14 14.50 10.85
CA ILE A 10 -33.39 14.68 9.60
C ILE A 10 -34.29 15.42 8.60
N PRO A 11 -33.90 16.61 8.09
CA PRO A 11 -34.69 17.37 7.11
C PRO A 11 -35.02 16.56 5.84
N GLU A 12 -34.17 15.60 5.50
CA GLU A 12 -34.32 14.66 4.38
C GLU A 12 -34.83 13.26 4.78
N ALA A 13 -35.43 13.08 5.98
CA ALA A 13 -35.93 11.78 6.46
C ALA A 13 -36.84 11.07 5.45
N HIS A 14 -37.67 11.83 4.74
CA HIS A 14 -38.54 11.30 3.68
C HIS A 14 -37.75 10.65 2.53
N LEU A 15 -36.56 11.16 2.18
CA LEU A 15 -35.71 10.55 1.15
C LEU A 15 -35.08 9.24 1.63
N LEU A 16 -34.75 9.15 2.92
CA LEU A 16 -34.22 7.92 3.53
C LEU A 16 -35.30 6.84 3.60
N GLU A 17 -36.53 7.19 3.98
CA GLU A 17 -37.66 6.25 3.94
C GLU A 17 -37.96 5.76 2.52
N LEU A 18 -37.87 6.65 1.53
CA LEU A 18 -38.12 6.31 0.13
C LEU A 18 -37.01 5.41 -0.42
N ALA A 19 -35.75 5.67 -0.04
CA ALA A 19 -34.61 4.81 -0.35
C ALA A 19 -34.72 3.43 0.33
N GLU A 20 -35.15 3.37 1.58
CA GLU A 20 -35.36 2.13 2.32
C GLU A 20 -36.49 1.30 1.70
N ARG A 21 -37.64 1.90 1.40
CA ARG A 21 -38.75 1.23 0.71
C ARG A 21 -38.34 0.72 -0.67
N SER A 22 -37.58 1.53 -1.41
CA SER A 22 -37.02 1.11 -2.72
C SER A 22 -36.09 -0.09 -2.57
N ALA A 23 -35.17 -0.06 -1.60
CA ALA A 23 -34.23 -1.15 -1.35
C ALA A 23 -34.92 -2.44 -0.85
N LYS A 24 -35.97 -2.32 -0.04
CA LYS A 24 -36.83 -3.44 0.39
C LYS A 24 -37.57 -4.07 -0.79
N ASN A 25 -38.22 -3.25 -1.63
CA ASN A 25 -38.94 -3.72 -2.81
C ASN A 25 -38.01 -4.41 -3.82
N GLN A 26 -36.79 -3.89 -3.97
CA GLN A 26 -35.79 -4.45 -4.89
C GLN A 26 -34.95 -5.58 -4.27
N LYS A 27 -35.19 -5.92 -3.00
CA LYS A 27 -34.43 -6.97 -2.27
C LYS A 27 -32.91 -6.79 -2.38
N LEU A 28 -32.41 -5.57 -2.20
CA LEU A 28 -30.98 -5.28 -2.34
C LEU A 28 -30.21 -5.58 -1.05
N LYS A 29 -29.06 -6.26 -1.17
CA LYS A 29 -28.09 -6.53 -0.09
C LYS A 29 -28.78 -7.13 1.15
N ILE A 30 -28.91 -6.34 2.22
CA ILE A 30 -29.50 -6.76 3.49
C ILE A 30 -30.99 -7.15 3.36
N TRP A 31 -31.65 -6.78 2.25
CA TRP A 31 -33.05 -7.10 1.98
C TRP A 31 -33.25 -8.27 1.02
N GLU A 32 -32.18 -8.96 0.57
CA GLU A 32 -32.26 -10.10 -0.36
C GLU A 32 -33.24 -11.19 0.11
N ASN A 33 -33.34 -11.38 1.43
CA ASN A 33 -34.21 -12.37 2.06
C ASN A 33 -35.32 -11.74 2.93
N TYR A 34 -35.67 -10.47 2.71
CA TYR A 34 -36.70 -9.81 3.52
C TYR A 34 -38.10 -10.41 3.28
N VAL A 35 -38.78 -10.76 4.36
CA VAL A 35 -40.19 -11.17 4.40
C VAL A 35 -40.94 -10.21 5.32
N GLU A 36 -41.96 -9.56 4.78
CA GLU A 36 -42.74 -8.55 5.50
C GLU A 36 -43.55 -9.20 6.63
N GLY A 37 -43.21 -8.90 7.89
CA GLY A 37 -43.87 -9.44 9.08
C GLY A 37 -43.03 -10.43 9.91
N GLU A 38 -41.81 -10.80 9.49
CA GLU A 38 -40.88 -11.54 10.36
C GLU A 38 -40.05 -10.57 11.21
N GLU A 39 -40.37 -10.46 12.50
CA GLU A 39 -39.44 -9.93 13.49
C GLU A 39 -38.33 -10.97 13.72
N VAL A 40 -37.09 -10.61 13.40
CA VAL A 40 -35.91 -11.40 13.75
C VAL A 40 -35.81 -11.54 15.26
N VAL A 41 -36.25 -12.68 15.77
CA VAL A 41 -36.03 -13.10 17.15
C VAL A 41 -34.52 -13.21 17.36
N ASN A 42 -33.96 -12.33 18.19
CA ASN A 42 -32.58 -12.42 18.66
C ASN A 42 -32.42 -13.67 19.54
N GLY A 43 -32.23 -14.83 18.88
CA GLY A 43 -31.83 -16.08 19.51
C GLY A 43 -30.35 -16.03 19.86
N GLY A 44 -30.07 -15.92 21.16
CA GLY A 44 -28.75 -16.02 21.74
C GLY A 44 -28.05 -17.29 21.30
N GLY A 45 -27.12 -17.12 20.36
CA GLY A 45 -26.33 -18.17 19.76
C GLY A 45 -25.38 -17.57 18.76
N SER A 46 -24.64 -16.53 19.16
CA SER A 46 -23.55 -15.99 18.35
C SER A 46 -22.50 -17.10 18.21
N LYS A 47 -22.61 -17.89 17.13
CA LYS A 47 -21.40 -18.27 16.41
C LYS A 47 -20.73 -16.95 16.08
N VAL A 48 -19.69 -16.62 16.85
CA VAL A 48 -18.74 -15.58 16.49
C VAL A 48 -18.13 -16.06 15.18
N GLU A 49 -18.72 -15.63 14.07
CA GLU A 49 -18.00 -15.67 12.79
C GLU A 49 -16.86 -14.68 12.95
N THR A 50 -15.71 -15.19 13.36
CA THR A 50 -14.45 -14.47 13.32
C THR A 50 -14.31 -14.01 11.88
N ARG A 51 -14.48 -12.71 11.62
CA ARG A 51 -14.31 -12.13 10.30
C ARG A 51 -12.85 -12.37 9.90
N GLN A 52 -12.58 -13.43 9.15
CA GLN A 52 -11.22 -13.78 8.75
C GLN A 52 -10.65 -12.59 8.00
N LYS A 53 -9.54 -12.04 8.50
CA LYS A 53 -8.83 -10.96 7.83
C LYS A 53 -8.35 -11.47 6.49
N GLU A 54 -8.50 -10.62 5.48
CA GLU A 54 -7.98 -10.90 4.15
C GLU A 54 -6.48 -11.16 4.23
N THR A 55 -6.03 -12.20 3.55
CA THR A 55 -4.64 -12.62 3.54
C THR A 55 -4.21 -12.83 2.10
N LEU A 56 -3.08 -12.25 1.74
CA LEU A 56 -2.44 -12.41 0.44
C LEU A 56 -1.15 -13.20 0.60
N LYS A 57 -0.89 -14.15 -0.30
CA LYS A 57 0.42 -14.77 -0.43
C LYS A 57 1.23 -13.93 -1.42
N VAL A 58 2.37 -13.40 -1.01
CA VAL A 58 3.08 -12.36 -1.75
C VAL A 58 4.59 -12.55 -1.74
N VAL A 59 5.28 -11.94 -2.70
CA VAL A 59 6.72 -11.69 -2.67
C VAL A 59 6.96 -10.18 -2.62
N VAL A 60 7.94 -9.73 -1.85
CA VAL A 60 8.37 -8.33 -1.86
C VAL A 60 9.21 -8.09 -3.11
N THR A 61 8.88 -7.06 -3.88
CA THR A 61 9.56 -6.73 -5.15
C THR A 61 10.38 -5.45 -5.09
N GLU A 62 10.07 -4.56 -4.15
CA GLU A 62 10.81 -3.31 -3.96
C GLU A 62 10.64 -2.81 -2.52
N VAL A 63 11.69 -2.25 -1.92
CA VAL A 63 11.65 -1.64 -0.58
C VAL A 63 11.96 -0.15 -0.69
N LEU A 64 11.06 0.70 -0.22
CA LEU A 64 11.15 2.16 -0.33
C LEU A 64 11.77 2.83 0.90
N GLY A 65 12.02 2.05 1.96
CA GLY A 65 12.48 2.48 3.27
C GLY A 65 12.03 1.48 4.33
N GLY A 66 12.22 1.76 5.63
CA GLY A 66 11.97 0.78 6.68
C GLY A 66 10.50 0.41 6.93
N GLY A 67 9.54 1.11 6.30
CA GLY A 67 8.11 0.89 6.55
C GLY A 67 7.25 0.68 5.31
N ARG A 68 7.76 0.92 4.10
CA ARG A 68 6.99 0.91 2.85
C ARG A 68 7.70 0.08 1.79
N PHE A 69 6.93 -0.71 1.05
CA PHE A 69 7.45 -1.66 0.07
C PHE A 69 6.37 -2.05 -0.93
N TYR A 70 6.77 -2.54 -2.10
CA TYR A 70 5.88 -3.13 -3.08
C TYR A 70 5.90 -4.65 -3.01
N VAL A 71 4.77 -5.25 -3.34
CA VAL A 71 4.63 -6.69 -3.44
C VAL A 71 3.94 -7.11 -4.73
N GLN A 72 4.16 -8.36 -5.12
CA GLN A 72 3.34 -9.09 -6.11
C GLN A 72 2.66 -10.27 -5.44
N THR A 73 1.46 -10.61 -5.90
CA THR A 73 0.73 -11.79 -5.41
C THR A 73 1.29 -13.07 -6.04
N VAL A 74 1.66 -14.04 -5.20
CA VAL A 74 2.15 -15.34 -5.64
C VAL A 74 1.02 -16.15 -6.28
N GLY A 75 1.29 -16.74 -7.45
CA GLY A 75 0.33 -17.55 -8.18
C GLY A 75 -0.69 -16.76 -9.00
N ASP A 76 -0.61 -15.42 -9.03
CA ASP A 76 -1.43 -14.61 -9.93
C ASP A 76 -1.02 -14.88 -11.38
N GLN A 77 -1.93 -15.51 -12.14
CA GLN A 77 -1.73 -15.84 -13.55
C GLN A 77 -1.47 -14.61 -14.41
N LYS A 78 -1.86 -13.41 -13.97
CA LYS A 78 -1.59 -12.15 -14.68
C LYS A 78 -0.10 -11.86 -14.77
N VAL A 79 0.69 -12.18 -13.73
CA VAL A 79 2.16 -12.00 -13.74
C VAL A 79 2.76 -12.81 -14.89
N ALA A 80 2.46 -14.11 -14.93
CA ALA A 80 2.92 -15.00 -15.99
C ALA A 80 2.40 -14.58 -17.38
N SER A 81 1.14 -14.15 -17.47
CA SER A 81 0.54 -13.68 -18.72
C SER A 81 1.25 -12.45 -19.27
N ILE A 82 1.53 -11.45 -18.43
CA ILE A 82 2.24 -10.22 -18.85
C ILE A 82 3.67 -10.55 -19.26
N GLN A 83 4.38 -11.39 -18.50
CA GLN A 83 5.73 -11.82 -18.84
C GLN A 83 5.79 -12.56 -20.19
N ASN A 84 4.83 -13.45 -20.45
CA ASN A 84 4.72 -14.14 -21.74
C ASN A 84 4.39 -13.19 -22.89
N GLN A 85 3.51 -12.21 -22.66
CA GLN A 85 3.21 -11.17 -23.64
C GLN A 85 4.48 -10.38 -23.97
N LEU A 86 5.20 -9.88 -22.96
CA LEU A 86 6.44 -9.13 -23.13
C LEU A 86 7.51 -9.93 -23.88
N ALA A 87 7.69 -11.20 -23.54
CA ALA A 87 8.63 -12.10 -24.21
C ALA A 87 8.27 -12.38 -25.68
N SER A 88 6.98 -12.29 -26.03
CA SER A 88 6.51 -12.48 -27.41
C SER A 88 6.60 -11.22 -28.28
N LEU A 89 6.87 -10.06 -27.68
CA LEU A 89 6.94 -8.81 -28.42
C LEU A 89 8.18 -8.79 -29.33
N SER A 90 7.94 -8.56 -30.61
CA SER A 90 9.01 -8.22 -31.55
C SER A 90 9.32 -6.74 -31.42
N LEU A 91 10.22 -6.40 -30.49
CA LEU A 91 10.63 -5.03 -30.24
C LEU A 91 11.48 -4.50 -31.39
N GLY A 92 11.02 -3.44 -32.03
CA GLY A 92 11.79 -2.72 -33.04
C GLY A 92 12.92 -1.88 -32.45
N ASP A 93 13.64 -1.21 -33.33
CA ASP A 93 14.66 -0.22 -32.97
C ASP A 93 14.10 0.93 -32.12
N ALA A 94 15.00 1.71 -31.53
CA ALA A 94 14.62 2.90 -30.79
C ALA A 94 13.75 3.82 -31.67
N PRO A 95 12.66 4.40 -31.13
CA PRO A 95 11.82 5.26 -31.94
C PRO A 95 12.62 6.47 -32.42
N ILE A 96 12.39 6.89 -33.66
CA ILE A 96 13.06 8.07 -34.20
C ILE A 96 12.69 9.28 -33.34
N VAL A 97 13.67 10.11 -32.97
CA VAL A 97 13.45 11.33 -32.18
C VAL A 97 12.34 12.17 -32.84
N GLY A 98 11.37 12.61 -32.03
CA GLY A 98 10.21 13.39 -32.49
C GLY A 98 9.03 12.55 -32.98
N SER A 99 9.22 11.27 -33.35
CA SER A 99 8.11 10.39 -33.77
C SER A 99 7.26 9.88 -32.59
N PHE A 100 7.87 9.81 -31.41
CA PHE A 100 7.22 9.40 -30.17
C PHE A 100 7.69 10.32 -29.04
N ASN A 101 6.74 10.89 -28.30
CA ASN A 101 7.02 11.86 -27.24
C ASN A 101 6.21 11.48 -26.01
N PRO A 102 6.68 10.50 -25.23
CA PRO A 102 5.95 10.01 -24.07
C PRO A 102 5.89 11.09 -22.99
N LYS A 103 4.73 11.21 -22.36
CA LYS A 103 4.42 12.22 -21.35
C LYS A 103 4.16 11.55 -20.02
N LYS A 104 4.26 12.35 -18.95
CA LYS A 104 3.91 11.91 -17.61
C LYS A 104 2.54 11.22 -17.58
N GLY A 105 2.50 10.00 -17.04
CA GLY A 105 1.31 9.16 -16.96
C GLY A 105 1.15 8.17 -18.12
N ASP A 106 1.87 8.34 -19.23
CA ASP A 106 1.84 7.39 -20.33
C ASP A 106 2.47 6.06 -19.90
N ILE A 107 1.82 4.96 -20.26
CA ILE A 107 2.40 3.61 -20.15
C ILE A 107 3.25 3.36 -21.37
N VAL A 108 4.44 2.82 -21.16
CA VAL A 108 5.46 2.51 -22.16
C VAL A 108 6.10 1.16 -21.84
N LEU A 109 6.92 0.66 -22.76
CA LEU A 109 7.92 -0.34 -22.42
C LEU A 109 9.23 0.39 -22.10
N ALA A 110 9.84 0.02 -20.98
CA ALA A 110 11.15 0.52 -20.59
C ALA A 110 12.08 -0.67 -20.38
N GLN A 111 13.29 -0.57 -20.93
CA GLN A 111 14.35 -1.54 -20.69
C GLN A 111 14.96 -1.27 -19.32
N PHE A 112 14.94 -2.26 -18.44
CA PHE A 112 15.53 -2.17 -17.12
C PHE A 112 17.05 -2.21 -17.20
N SER A 113 17.71 -1.22 -16.60
CA SER A 113 19.16 -1.02 -16.74
C SER A 113 20.00 -2.14 -16.14
N LEU A 114 19.49 -2.86 -15.13
CA LEU A 114 20.25 -3.89 -14.41
C LEU A 114 20.40 -5.20 -15.20
N ASP A 115 19.35 -5.64 -15.89
CA ASP A 115 19.30 -6.94 -16.57
C ASP A 115 18.93 -6.85 -18.06
N ASN A 116 18.69 -5.65 -18.58
CA ASN A 116 18.27 -5.37 -19.94
C ASN A 116 16.90 -5.96 -20.34
N SER A 117 16.09 -6.40 -19.36
CA SER A 117 14.74 -6.91 -19.60
C SER A 117 13.77 -5.77 -19.93
N TRP A 118 12.78 -6.05 -20.78
CA TRP A 118 11.76 -5.08 -21.14
C TRP A 118 10.53 -5.24 -20.27
N ASN A 119 10.13 -4.16 -19.62
CA ASN A 119 9.05 -4.16 -18.64
C ASN A 119 8.04 -3.06 -18.95
N ARG A 120 6.80 -3.24 -18.47
CA ARG A 120 5.80 -2.16 -18.52
C ARG A 120 6.17 -1.11 -17.49
N ALA A 121 6.18 0.15 -17.91
CA ALA A 121 6.50 1.27 -17.05
C ALA A 121 5.59 2.45 -17.33
N MET A 122 5.40 3.30 -16.33
CA MET A 122 4.71 4.58 -16.43
C MET A 122 5.75 5.71 -16.41
N ILE A 123 5.62 6.68 -17.29
CA ILE A 123 6.46 7.88 -17.22
C ILE A 123 6.08 8.70 -15.98
N VAL A 124 7.04 8.91 -15.09
CA VAL A 124 6.90 9.74 -13.89
C VAL A 124 7.30 11.19 -14.19
N ASN A 125 8.38 11.35 -14.94
CA ASN A 125 8.94 12.63 -15.34
C ASN A 125 9.60 12.52 -16.71
N ALA A 126 9.47 13.57 -17.51
CA ALA A 126 10.02 13.66 -18.86
C ALA A 126 10.55 15.08 -19.11
N PRO A 127 11.47 15.27 -20.08
CA PRO A 127 11.98 16.58 -20.45
C PRO A 127 10.86 17.59 -20.76
N ARG A 128 11.12 18.88 -20.50
CA ARG A 128 10.18 19.95 -20.85
C ARG A 128 10.19 20.18 -22.35
N GLY A 129 9.23 19.58 -23.06
CA GLY A 129 9.09 19.70 -24.51
C GLY A 129 9.11 18.34 -25.21
N ALA A 130 9.35 18.35 -26.52
CA ALA A 130 9.59 17.11 -27.26
C ALA A 130 10.98 16.57 -26.90
N VAL A 131 11.14 15.25 -26.97
CA VAL A 131 12.45 14.60 -26.90
C VAL A 131 13.28 15.08 -28.09
N GLN A 132 14.54 15.45 -27.83
CA GLN A 132 15.49 16.00 -28.81
C GLN A 132 16.68 15.08 -29.06
N SER A 133 16.94 14.12 -28.16
CA SER A 133 18.05 13.19 -28.24
C SER A 133 17.66 11.78 -27.79
N PRO A 134 18.23 10.71 -28.38
CA PRO A 134 18.10 9.35 -27.84
C PRO A 134 18.61 9.21 -26.39
N GLU A 135 19.49 10.12 -25.96
CA GLU A 135 20.07 10.13 -24.62
C GLU A 135 19.30 10.98 -23.61
N ASP A 136 18.24 11.67 -24.04
CA ASP A 136 17.38 12.41 -23.13
C ASP A 136 16.82 11.46 -22.06
N LYS A 137 16.86 11.92 -20.82
CA LYS A 137 16.55 11.10 -19.66
C LYS A 137 15.08 11.22 -19.26
N LEU A 138 14.44 10.08 -19.04
CA LEU A 138 13.07 9.97 -18.55
C LEU A 138 13.05 9.15 -17.27
N GLU A 139 12.26 9.59 -16.30
CA GLU A 139 12.03 8.86 -15.06
C GLU A 139 10.81 7.96 -15.27
N VAL A 140 10.98 6.68 -14.97
CA VAL A 140 9.96 5.65 -15.16
C VAL A 140 9.69 4.90 -13.87
N PHE A 141 8.43 4.49 -13.69
CA PHE A 141 7.98 3.61 -12.61
C PHE A 141 7.54 2.28 -13.20
N TYR A 142 8.20 1.20 -12.83
CA TYR A 142 7.86 -0.15 -13.30
C TYR A 142 6.58 -0.60 -12.62
N ILE A 143 5.45 -0.49 -13.32
CA ILE A 143 4.11 -0.68 -12.74
C ILE A 143 3.85 -2.09 -12.22
N ASP A 144 4.68 -3.05 -12.64
CA ASP A 144 4.59 -4.44 -12.22
C ASP A 144 5.45 -4.75 -11.01
N TYR A 145 6.50 -3.97 -10.73
CA TYR A 145 7.49 -4.27 -9.69
C TYR A 145 7.57 -3.21 -8.58
N GLY A 146 7.29 -1.94 -8.92
CA GLY A 146 7.25 -0.83 -7.97
C GLY A 146 8.54 0.01 -7.87
N ASN A 147 9.65 -0.45 -8.45
CA ASN A 147 10.88 0.32 -8.51
C ASN A 147 10.80 1.46 -9.56
N GLN A 148 11.65 2.47 -9.39
CA GLN A 148 11.80 3.59 -10.32
C GLN A 148 13.24 3.69 -10.80
N GLU A 149 13.42 4.11 -12.05
CA GLU A 149 14.75 4.46 -12.55
C GLU A 149 14.68 5.58 -13.58
N THR A 150 15.84 6.20 -13.83
CA THR A 150 15.99 7.17 -14.92
C THR A 150 16.68 6.50 -16.11
N VAL A 151 15.95 6.32 -17.20
CA VAL A 151 16.43 5.67 -18.43
C VAL A 151 16.60 6.66 -19.58
N PRO A 152 17.51 6.41 -20.54
CA PRO A 152 17.53 7.16 -21.79
C PRO A 152 16.30 6.86 -22.64
N TYR A 153 15.89 7.80 -23.50
CA TYR A 153 14.82 7.61 -24.47
C TYR A 153 15.06 6.40 -25.41
N SER A 154 16.32 6.09 -25.72
CA SER A 154 16.72 4.91 -26.49
C SER A 154 16.30 3.58 -25.84
N ALA A 155 16.08 3.56 -24.52
CA ALA A 155 15.59 2.43 -23.73
C ALA A 155 14.06 2.41 -23.57
N ILE A 156 13.33 3.24 -24.33
CA ILE A 156 11.86 3.32 -24.29
C ILE A 156 11.27 2.86 -25.62
N ARG A 157 10.13 2.15 -25.56
CA ARG A 157 9.31 1.83 -26.73
C ARG A 157 7.84 2.16 -26.48
N PRO A 158 7.06 2.52 -27.52
CA PRO A 158 5.62 2.49 -27.46
C PRO A 158 5.14 1.09 -27.06
N VAL A 159 4.01 1.04 -26.36
CA VAL A 159 3.38 -0.21 -25.93
C VAL A 159 2.02 -0.34 -26.61
N GLU A 160 1.68 -1.55 -27.06
CA GLU A 160 0.37 -1.82 -27.62
C GLU A 160 -0.72 -1.78 -26.54
N ALA A 161 -1.95 -1.38 -26.92
CA ALA A 161 -3.09 -1.30 -26.01
C ALA A 161 -3.43 -2.65 -25.35
N SER A 162 -3.13 -3.76 -26.04
CA SER A 162 -3.28 -5.13 -25.54
C SER A 162 -2.45 -5.41 -24.29
N VAL A 163 -1.28 -4.76 -24.17
CA VAL A 163 -0.33 -4.94 -23.06
C VAL A 163 -0.47 -3.83 -22.02
N SER A 164 -0.77 -2.59 -22.42
CA SER A 164 -0.86 -1.45 -21.51
C SER A 164 -2.19 -1.33 -20.76
N SER A 165 -3.25 -2.00 -21.22
CA SER A 165 -4.58 -1.92 -20.59
C SER A 165 -4.69 -2.72 -19.28
N ALA A 166 -3.84 -3.72 -19.06
CA ALA A 166 -3.85 -4.48 -17.81
C ALA A 166 -3.34 -3.60 -16.65
N PRO A 167 -3.96 -3.63 -15.45
CA PRO A 167 -3.48 -2.90 -14.29
C PRO A 167 -2.02 -3.26 -13.94
N GLY A 168 -1.31 -2.35 -13.30
CA GLY A 168 -0.01 -2.65 -12.70
C GLY A 168 -0.14 -3.77 -11.68
N LEU A 169 0.86 -4.65 -11.63
CA LEU A 169 0.88 -5.81 -10.75
C LEU A 169 1.52 -5.52 -9.38
N ALA A 170 2.27 -4.43 -9.26
CA ALA A 170 2.82 -4.00 -7.99
C ALA A 170 1.69 -3.54 -7.06
N GLN A 171 1.76 -3.91 -5.79
CA GLN A 171 0.84 -3.45 -4.76
C GLN A 171 1.64 -2.75 -3.65
N LEU A 172 1.40 -1.45 -3.46
CA LEU A 172 2.05 -0.70 -2.39
C LEU A 172 1.53 -1.17 -1.03
N CYS A 173 2.45 -1.45 -0.12
CA CYS A 173 2.19 -1.87 1.24
C CYS A 173 2.99 -1.01 2.23
N ARG A 174 2.47 -0.92 3.45
CA ARG A 174 3.19 -0.47 4.63
C ARG A 174 3.06 -1.47 5.76
N LEU A 175 4.05 -1.51 6.65
CA LEU A 175 3.95 -2.28 7.88
C LEU A 175 2.87 -1.65 8.78
N ALA A 176 1.82 -2.41 9.10
CA ALA A 176 0.78 -1.98 10.01
C ALA A 176 1.31 -1.77 11.42
N TYR A 177 0.69 -0.84 12.14
CA TYR A 177 0.90 -0.56 13.57
C TYR A 177 2.25 0.07 13.95
N LEU A 178 3.13 0.34 12.97
CA LEU A 178 4.47 0.88 13.22
C LEU A 178 4.60 2.32 12.73
N LYS A 179 5.31 3.15 13.52
CA LYS A 179 6.01 4.34 13.05
C LYS A 179 7.48 3.98 12.88
N VAL A 180 7.96 4.06 11.65
CA VAL A 180 9.36 3.79 11.29
C VAL A 180 10.03 5.12 10.95
N PRO A 181 11.27 5.37 11.39
CA PRO A 181 12.03 6.53 10.95
C PRO A 181 12.14 6.57 9.41
N SER A 182 11.97 7.76 8.85
CA SER A 182 12.26 8.04 7.44
C SER A 182 13.76 7.90 7.16
N LEU A 183 14.13 7.72 5.89
CA LEU A 183 15.53 7.49 5.51
C LEU A 183 16.46 8.65 5.87
N GLU A 184 15.90 9.83 6.09
CA GLU A 184 16.61 11.05 6.49
C GLU A 184 16.79 11.20 8.01
N GLU A 185 16.07 10.40 8.81
CA GLU A 185 16.15 10.40 10.27
C GLU A 185 17.18 9.38 10.79
N ASP A 186 17.64 9.58 12.03
CA ASP A 186 18.49 8.60 12.72
C ASP A 186 17.80 7.23 12.74
N PHE A 187 18.57 6.17 12.50
CA PHE A 187 18.11 4.78 12.35
C PHE A 187 17.22 4.49 11.12
N GLY A 188 16.89 5.50 10.32
CA GLY A 188 16.14 5.35 9.08
C GLY A 188 16.82 4.45 8.05
N PRO A 189 18.09 4.71 7.70
CA PRO A 189 18.85 3.86 6.79
C PRO A 189 18.92 2.40 7.28
N GLU A 190 19.20 2.19 8.56
CA GLU A 190 19.27 0.87 9.20
C GLU A 190 17.92 0.15 9.16
N ALA A 191 16.83 0.87 9.40
CA ALA A 191 15.47 0.32 9.28
C ALA A 191 15.16 -0.13 7.85
N GLY A 192 15.56 0.67 6.86
CA GLY A 192 15.41 0.35 5.43
C GLY A 192 16.24 -0.86 5.02
N GLU A 193 17.51 -0.90 5.41
CA GLU A 193 18.42 -2.01 5.12
C GLU A 193 17.95 -3.30 5.79
N TYR A 194 17.51 -3.23 7.05
CA TYR A 194 16.97 -4.38 7.74
C TYR A 194 15.70 -4.90 7.05
N LEU A 195 14.74 -4.02 6.73
CA LEU A 195 13.53 -4.43 6.02
C LEU A 195 13.89 -5.08 4.68
N HIS A 196 14.83 -4.49 3.92
CA HIS A 196 15.33 -5.07 2.67
C HIS A 196 15.89 -6.47 2.90
N SER A 197 16.81 -6.63 3.85
CA SER A 197 17.49 -7.91 4.14
C SER A 197 16.50 -9.02 4.50
N VAL A 198 15.56 -8.74 5.42
CA VAL A 198 14.59 -9.76 5.88
C VAL A 198 13.43 -9.99 4.92
N THR A 199 13.28 -9.14 3.89
CA THR A 199 12.24 -9.29 2.86
C THR A 199 12.83 -9.58 1.49
N LEU A 200 12.98 -8.56 0.64
CA LEU A 200 13.46 -8.67 -0.74
C LEU A 200 14.80 -9.43 -0.84
N GLY A 201 15.76 -9.11 0.03
CA GLY A 201 17.08 -9.76 0.08
C GLY A 201 17.05 -11.23 0.51
N SER A 202 16.01 -11.65 1.25
CA SER A 202 15.84 -13.04 1.67
C SER A 202 15.29 -13.94 0.56
N GLY A 203 14.64 -13.38 -0.46
CA GLY A 203 13.95 -14.12 -1.52
C GLY A 203 12.76 -14.97 -1.04
N LYS A 204 12.30 -14.80 0.20
CA LYS A 204 11.20 -15.57 0.77
C LYS A 204 9.84 -15.14 0.21
N GLU A 205 8.86 -16.04 0.34
CA GLU A 205 7.45 -15.71 0.20
C GLU A 205 6.85 -15.34 1.56
N PHE A 206 5.83 -14.48 1.53
CA PHE A 206 5.21 -13.93 2.71
C PHE A 206 3.70 -14.10 2.69
N LYS A 207 3.14 -14.25 3.89
CA LYS A 207 1.73 -14.07 4.18
C LYS A 207 1.53 -12.60 4.62
N ALA A 208 0.86 -11.82 3.79
CA ALA A 208 0.46 -10.45 4.10
C ALA A 208 -0.99 -10.43 4.59
N VAL A 209 -1.19 -10.25 5.90
CA VAL A 209 -2.52 -10.07 6.49
C VAL A 209 -2.91 -8.59 6.35
N VAL A 210 -3.99 -8.30 5.64
CA VAL A 210 -4.45 -6.93 5.38
C VAL A 210 -5.20 -6.41 6.61
N GLU A 211 -4.62 -5.40 7.24
CA GLU A 211 -5.14 -4.77 8.46
C GLU A 211 -5.99 -3.53 8.14
N GLU A 212 -5.56 -2.76 7.14
CA GLU A 212 -6.25 -1.56 6.67
C GLU A 212 -5.99 -1.35 5.18
N ARG A 213 -6.96 -0.75 4.48
CA ARG A 213 -6.85 -0.32 3.08
C ARG A 213 -6.96 1.19 3.04
N ASP A 214 -5.87 1.87 2.71
CA ASP A 214 -5.88 3.31 2.51
C ASP A 214 -6.09 3.61 1.02
N THR A 215 -7.29 4.08 0.68
CA THR A 215 -7.64 4.53 -0.67
C THR A 215 -7.37 6.01 -0.90
N SER A 216 -6.94 6.75 0.12
CA SER A 216 -6.63 8.19 0.03
C SER A 216 -5.28 8.46 -0.65
N GLY A 217 -4.38 7.46 -0.66
CA GLY A 217 -3.06 7.50 -1.31
C GLY A 217 -3.09 7.57 -2.85
N GLY A 218 -4.25 7.52 -3.49
CA GLY A 218 -4.41 7.37 -4.95
C GLY A 218 -3.92 8.53 -5.84
N LYS A 219 -3.21 9.51 -5.29
CA LYS A 219 -2.61 10.64 -6.03
C LYS A 219 -1.22 11.04 -5.54
N VAL A 220 -0.45 10.17 -4.88
CA VAL A 220 0.97 10.47 -4.65
C VAL A 220 1.68 10.44 -6.00
N LYS A 221 2.40 11.52 -6.33
CA LYS A 221 3.07 11.72 -7.62
C LYS A 221 3.97 10.53 -7.95
N GLY A 222 3.58 9.68 -8.92
CA GLY A 222 4.47 8.70 -9.56
C GLY A 222 4.56 7.31 -8.93
N GLN A 223 3.84 7.01 -7.84
CA GLN A 223 3.89 5.71 -7.14
C GLN A 223 2.59 4.92 -7.34
N GLY A 224 2.39 4.47 -8.59
CA GLY A 224 1.09 4.14 -9.19
C GLY A 224 0.45 2.80 -8.80
N THR A 225 -0.17 2.71 -7.61
CA THR A 225 -1.05 1.55 -7.29
C THR A 225 -2.39 1.94 -6.66
N GLY A 226 -2.62 3.22 -6.38
CA GLY A 226 -3.92 3.75 -5.95
C GLY A 226 -4.25 3.49 -4.47
N THR A 227 -4.22 2.23 -4.04
CA THR A 227 -4.50 1.80 -2.67
C THR A 227 -3.21 1.38 -1.97
N GLU A 228 -2.94 1.90 -0.79
CA GLU A 228 -1.86 1.42 0.09
C GLU A 228 -2.44 0.43 1.11
N LEU A 229 -1.85 -0.76 1.21
CA LEU A 229 -2.27 -1.77 2.20
C LEU A 229 -1.42 -1.65 3.47
N ALA A 230 -2.04 -1.46 4.62
CA ALA A 230 -1.35 -1.69 5.89
C ALA A 230 -1.39 -3.18 6.19
N VAL A 231 -0.24 -3.82 6.31
CA VAL A 231 -0.13 -5.27 6.45
C VAL A 231 0.64 -5.70 7.69
N THR A 232 0.21 -6.81 8.28
CA THR A 232 1.09 -7.62 9.12
C THR A 232 1.73 -8.67 8.21
N LEU A 233 3.05 -8.60 8.05
CA LEU A 233 3.81 -9.41 7.10
C LEU A 233 4.54 -10.52 7.83
N ILE A 234 4.33 -11.78 7.44
CA ILE A 234 4.93 -12.96 8.08
C ILE A 234 5.55 -13.81 6.98
N ALA A 235 6.85 -14.12 7.08
CA ALA A 235 7.46 -15.05 6.13
C ALA A 235 6.85 -16.45 6.31
N VAL A 236 6.73 -17.24 5.23
CA VAL A 236 6.03 -18.54 5.28
C VAL A 236 6.62 -19.50 6.33
N ASP A 237 7.92 -19.38 6.64
CA ASP A 237 8.65 -20.28 7.54
C ASP A 237 8.99 -19.64 8.91
N ASP A 238 8.56 -18.39 9.15
CA ASP A 238 8.93 -17.65 10.35
C ASP A 238 7.77 -17.56 11.35
N GLU A 239 8.08 -17.67 12.65
CA GLU A 239 7.07 -17.63 13.72
C GLU A 239 6.60 -16.21 14.06
N ILE A 240 7.48 -15.22 13.86
CA ILE A 240 7.20 -13.81 14.14
C ILE A 240 6.98 -13.03 12.85
N SER A 241 6.16 -11.98 12.93
CA SER A 241 6.00 -11.06 11.82
C SER A 241 7.24 -10.17 11.66
N VAL A 242 7.47 -9.70 10.43
CA VAL A 242 8.43 -8.63 10.15
C VAL A 242 8.10 -7.40 11.00
N ASN A 243 6.82 -7.10 11.24
CA ASN A 243 6.40 -6.02 12.12
C ASN A 243 6.96 -6.17 13.55
N ALA A 244 6.91 -7.38 14.11
CA ALA A 244 7.46 -7.69 15.43
C ALA A 244 9.00 -7.63 15.43
N ALA A 245 9.64 -8.18 14.39
CA ALA A 245 11.10 -8.16 14.24
C ALA A 245 11.64 -6.72 14.19
N MET A 246 11.00 -5.82 13.44
CA MET A 246 11.37 -4.39 13.37
C MET A 246 11.29 -3.70 14.75
N LEU A 247 10.32 -4.06 15.59
CA LEU A 247 10.22 -3.56 16.97
C LEU A 247 11.32 -4.13 17.87
N GLN A 248 11.60 -5.42 17.75
CA GLN A 248 12.59 -6.13 18.55
C GLN A 248 14.02 -5.59 18.30
N GLU A 249 14.34 -5.27 17.06
CA GLU A 249 15.60 -4.63 16.67
C GLU A 249 15.68 -3.14 17.03
N GLY A 250 14.60 -2.56 17.57
CA GLY A 250 14.57 -1.15 17.96
C GLY A 250 14.74 -0.18 16.79
N ILE A 251 14.39 -0.59 15.57
CA ILE A 251 14.44 0.23 14.33
C ILE A 251 13.05 0.75 13.93
N ALA A 252 12.04 0.45 14.74
CA ALA A 252 10.70 1.00 14.65
C ALA A 252 10.09 1.14 16.05
N ARG A 253 9.01 1.91 16.14
CA ARG A 253 8.15 1.96 17.33
C ARG A 253 6.69 1.79 16.94
N MET A 254 5.85 1.48 17.90
CA MET A 254 4.41 1.38 17.69
C MET A 254 3.77 2.76 17.45
N GLU A 255 2.75 2.78 16.60
CA GLU A 255 1.85 3.93 16.45
C GLU A 255 1.14 4.25 17.77
N LYS A 256 0.72 5.52 17.96
CA LYS A 256 -0.06 5.93 19.13
C LYS A 256 -1.37 5.14 19.17
N ARG A 257 -1.63 4.43 20.26
CA ARG A 257 -2.88 3.69 20.48
C ARG A 257 -4.07 4.65 20.52
N LYS A 258 -5.15 4.32 19.81
CA LYS A 258 -6.41 5.05 19.94
C LYS A 258 -7.13 4.64 21.22
N ARG A 259 -7.99 5.54 21.74
CA ARG A 259 -8.81 5.26 22.94
C ARG A 259 -9.76 4.07 22.73
N TRP A 260 -10.20 3.86 21.49
CA TRP A 260 -11.09 2.78 21.10
C TRP A 260 -10.49 2.04 19.92
N GLU A 261 -10.30 0.73 20.08
CA GLU A 261 -9.85 -0.19 19.05
C GLU A 261 -10.74 -1.43 19.07
N HIS A 262 -10.95 -2.05 17.91
CA HIS A 262 -11.61 -3.35 17.86
C HIS A 262 -10.80 -4.40 18.61
N LYS A 263 -11.47 -5.40 19.18
CA LYS A 263 -10.85 -6.44 20.03
C LYS A 263 -9.64 -7.09 19.35
N ASP A 264 -9.79 -7.54 18.10
CA ASP A 264 -8.73 -8.22 17.35
C ASP A 264 -7.50 -7.32 17.11
N LYS A 265 -7.74 -6.02 16.87
CA LYS A 265 -6.64 -5.05 16.72
C LYS A 265 -5.96 -4.77 18.05
N LYS A 266 -6.73 -4.70 19.15
CA LYS A 266 -6.17 -4.56 20.49
C LYS A 266 -5.26 -5.74 20.85
N GLU A 267 -5.70 -6.97 20.57
CA GLU A 267 -4.89 -8.18 20.79
C GLU A 267 -3.59 -8.16 19.96
N ALA A 268 -3.65 -7.73 18.69
CA ALA A 268 -2.45 -7.57 17.86
C ALA A 268 -1.47 -6.51 18.43
N LEU A 269 -1.99 -5.36 18.88
CA LEU A 269 -1.18 -4.32 19.52
C LEU A 269 -0.57 -4.81 20.85
N ASP A 270 -1.33 -5.53 21.67
CA ASP A 270 -0.84 -6.11 22.93
C ASP A 270 0.25 -7.16 22.69
N ALA A 271 0.19 -7.91 21.58
CA ALA A 271 1.26 -8.81 21.19
C ALA A 271 2.54 -8.07 20.75
N LEU A 272 2.41 -7.02 19.93
CA LEU A 272 3.53 -6.21 19.44
C LEU A 272 4.25 -5.45 20.55
N GLU A 273 3.53 -4.98 21.57
CA GLU A 273 4.10 -4.21 22.69
C GLU A 273 5.22 -4.97 23.40
N LYS A 274 5.14 -6.29 23.47
CA LYS A 274 6.15 -7.13 24.14
C LYS A 274 7.53 -6.97 23.50
N TYR A 275 7.59 -6.92 22.17
CA TYR A 275 8.84 -6.75 21.41
C TYR A 275 9.40 -5.33 21.57
N GLN A 276 8.53 -4.32 21.57
CA GLN A 276 8.94 -2.94 21.82
C GLN A 276 9.48 -2.75 23.25
N GLU A 277 8.82 -3.31 24.26
CA GLU A 277 9.27 -3.25 25.66
C GLU A 277 10.62 -3.93 25.85
N GLU A 278 10.87 -5.04 25.15
CA GLU A 278 12.17 -5.71 25.14
C GLU A 278 13.27 -4.81 24.57
N ALA A 279 13.07 -4.25 23.38
CA ALA A 279 14.02 -3.33 22.75
C ALA A 279 14.28 -2.10 23.62
N ARG A 280 13.23 -1.55 24.27
CA ARG A 280 13.34 -0.39 25.16
C ARG A 280 14.16 -0.69 26.42
N LYS A 281 13.90 -1.82 27.09
CA LYS A 281 14.66 -2.25 28.27
C LYS A 281 16.12 -2.52 27.94
N SER A 282 16.38 -3.08 26.76
CA SER A 282 17.72 -3.36 26.25
C SER A 282 18.42 -2.15 25.66
N ARG A 283 17.73 -1.00 25.54
CA ARG A 283 18.23 0.24 24.91
C ARG A 283 18.72 0.03 23.48
N THR A 284 18.05 -0.84 22.72
CA THR A 284 18.41 -1.20 21.34
C THR A 284 17.95 -0.13 20.35
N GLY A 285 18.78 0.16 19.35
CA GLY A 285 18.42 1.06 18.24
C GLY A 285 17.96 2.44 18.72
N ILE A 286 16.77 2.86 18.28
CA ILE A 286 16.18 4.15 18.63
C ILE A 286 16.15 4.40 20.15
N TRP A 287 16.05 3.35 20.97
CA TRP A 287 15.95 3.47 22.43
C TRP A 287 17.28 3.76 23.14
N GLN A 288 18.41 3.85 22.43
CA GLN A 288 19.73 4.01 23.04
C GLN A 288 19.91 5.31 23.83
N TYR A 289 19.14 6.37 23.50
CA TYR A 289 19.23 7.68 24.14
C TYR A 289 18.13 7.96 25.19
N GLY A 290 17.26 6.99 25.48
CA GLY A 290 16.15 7.14 26.43
C GLY A 290 14.78 6.99 25.77
N ASP A 291 13.71 7.29 26.51
CA ASP A 291 12.35 7.11 26.01
C ASP A 291 11.99 8.18 24.97
N ILE A 292 11.80 7.76 23.72
CA ILE A 292 11.36 8.62 22.59
C ILE A 292 9.84 8.93 22.66
N GLN A 293 9.20 8.75 23.82
CA GLN A 293 7.77 8.96 23.94
C GLN A 293 7.43 10.47 23.97
N SER A 294 7.12 11.00 22.77
CA SER A 294 6.18 12.10 22.51
C SER A 294 6.63 13.57 22.61
N ASP A 295 7.91 13.90 22.71
CA ASP A 295 8.33 15.30 22.58
C ASP A 295 8.47 15.71 21.10
N ASP A 296 7.60 16.64 20.69
CA ASP A 296 7.85 17.71 19.70
C ASP A 296 7.84 17.46 18.18
N GLU A 297 6.88 16.70 17.61
CA GLU A 297 6.62 16.79 16.15
C GLU A 297 5.27 17.39 15.74
N ASP A 298 4.30 17.53 16.65
CA ASP A 298 2.95 18.03 16.30
C ASP A 298 2.71 19.53 16.65
N SER A 299 3.75 20.28 17.04
CA SER A 299 3.62 21.66 17.56
C SER A 299 4.35 22.72 16.72
N VAL A 300 4.16 22.73 15.39
CA VAL A 300 4.41 23.96 14.61
C VAL A 300 3.10 24.43 13.97
N PRO A 301 2.35 25.36 14.60
CA PRO A 301 1.26 26.03 13.92
C PRO A 301 1.85 26.83 12.76
N VAL A 302 1.44 26.50 11.54
CA VAL A 302 1.71 27.31 10.35
C VAL A 302 1.26 28.74 10.62
N ARG A 303 2.21 29.65 10.88
CA ARG A 303 1.93 31.08 10.96
C ARG A 303 1.39 31.51 9.60
N LYS A 304 0.10 31.84 9.54
CA LYS A 304 -0.47 32.54 8.38
C LYS A 304 0.31 33.84 8.18
N PRO A 305 0.72 34.20 6.94
CA PRO A 305 1.30 35.50 6.70
C PRO A 305 0.21 36.55 6.98
N GLY A 306 0.54 37.47 7.90
CA GLY A 306 -0.30 38.61 8.21
C GLY A 306 -0.50 39.44 6.94
N ARG A 307 -1.76 39.81 6.67
CA ARG A 307 -2.08 40.85 5.71
C ARG A 307 -1.59 42.17 6.28
N GLY A 308 -0.49 42.69 5.73
CA GLY A 308 -0.14 44.11 5.73
C GLY A 308 -0.54 44.71 4.40
#